data_AF-A0A1V6FK31-F1
#
_entry.id   AF-A0A1V6FK31-F1
#
_cell.length_a   1.000
_cell.length_b   1.000
_cell.length_c   1.000
_cell.angle_alpha   90.00
_cell.angle_beta   90.00
_cell.angle_gamma   90.00
#
_symmetry.space_group_name_H-M   'P 1'
#
loop_
_entity.id
_entity.type
_entity.pdbx_description
1 polymer ?
#
loop_
_entity_poly.entity_id
_entity_poly.type
_entity_poly.pdbx_seq_one_letter_code
_entity_poly.pdbx_strand_id
1 'polypeptide(L)' 'MEVTQIRFIPSERCLPVQLDSVSLSNLNVLNAILHVAENRFRWRVPPICFRHSSWDLYRLYRW' A
#
# COMPACT_ATOMS: atom_id res chain seq x y z
N MET A 1 7.09 9.66 1.25
CA MET A 1 8.10 8.60 1.37
C MET A 1 7.65 7.41 0.55
N GLU A 2 8.51 6.96 -0.37
CA GLU A 2 8.31 5.75 -1.18
C GLU A 2 9.46 4.77 -0.93
N VAL A 3 9.15 3.50 -0.70
CA VAL A 3 10.11 2.42 -0.52
C VAL A 3 10.41 1.80 -1.87
N THR A 4 11.70 1.74 -2.20
CA THR A 4 12.18 1.07 -3.42
C THR A 4 12.16 -0.44 -3.26
N GLN A 5 11.94 -1.16 -4.36
CA GLN A 5 11.86 -2.62 -4.36
C GLN A 5 13.09 -3.29 -3.73
N ILE A 6 14.28 -2.70 -3.93
CA ILE A 6 15.55 -3.19 -3.35
C ILE A 6 15.53 -3.20 -1.82
N ARG A 7 14.88 -2.21 -1.18
CA ARG A 7 14.71 -2.16 0.28
C ARG A 7 13.55 -3.03 0.76
N PHE A 8 12.63 -3.36 -0.12
CA PHE A 8 11.45 -4.17 0.18
C PHE A 8 11.75 -5.67 0.21
N ILE A 9 12.57 -6.17 -0.72
CA ILE A 9 12.93 -7.61 -0.86
C ILE A 9 13.38 -8.27 0.47
N PRO A 10 14.24 -7.66 1.31
CA PRO A 10 14.61 -8.27 2.59
C PRO A 10 13.45 -8.38 3.58
N SER A 11 12.47 -7.47 3.47
CA SER A 11 11.34 -7.33 4.39
C SER A 11 10.11 -8.15 3.95
N GLU A 12 10.06 -8.61 2.70
CA GLU A 12 8.96 -9.41 2.14
C GLU A 12 8.62 -10.63 2.98
N ARG A 13 9.64 -11.29 3.54
CA ARG A 13 9.46 -12.48 4.39
C ARG A 13 8.70 -12.22 5.68
N CYS A 14 8.63 -10.97 6.12
CA CYS A 14 7.94 -10.56 7.35
C CYS A 14 6.49 -10.12 7.08
N LEU A 15 6.08 -10.02 5.81
CA LEU A 15 4.75 -9.58 5.42
C LEU A 15 3.83 -10.78 5.17
N PRO A 16 2.52 -10.62 5.44
CA PRO A 16 1.57 -11.67 5.15
C PRO A 16 1.52 -11.95 3.64
N VAL A 17 1.35 -13.22 3.29
CA VAL A 17 1.06 -13.61 1.90
C VAL A 17 -0.36 -13.15 1.59
N GLN A 18 -0.51 -12.46 0.47
CA GLN A 18 -1.82 -11.99 0.03
C GLN A 18 -2.66 -13.15 -0.46
N LEU A 19 -3.96 -13.10 -0.21
CA LEU A 19 -4.91 -14.10 -0.70
C LEU A 19 -4.93 -14.08 -2.24
N ASP A 20 -5.24 -15.23 -2.83
CA ASP A 20 -5.29 -15.40 -4.30
C ASP A 20 -6.28 -14.47 -5.01
N SER A 21 -7.22 -13.87 -4.27
CA SER A 21 -8.19 -12.90 -4.76
C SER A 21 -7.68 -11.45 -4.78
N VAL A 22 -6.47 -11.19 -4.27
CA VAL A 22 -5.88 -9.87 -4.17
C VAL A 22 -4.76 -9.73 -5.20
N SER A 23 -4.98 -8.87 -6.20
CA SER A 23 -4.01 -8.61 -7.29
C SER A 23 -2.98 -7.52 -6.97
N LEU A 24 -3.05 -6.93 -5.78
CA LEU A 24 -2.30 -5.73 -5.42
C LEU A 24 -1.06 -6.12 -4.64
N SER A 25 0.15 -5.77 -5.06
CA SER A 25 1.37 -6.22 -4.37
C SER A 25 1.56 -5.63 -2.96
N ASN A 26 2.19 -6.40 -2.06
CA ASN A 26 2.54 -5.92 -0.72
C ASN A 26 3.40 -4.63 -0.72
N LEU A 27 4.24 -4.44 -1.76
CA LEU A 27 5.03 -3.20 -1.94
C LEU A 27 4.11 -1.99 -2.14
N ASN A 28 3.08 -2.14 -2.96
CA ASN A 28 2.12 -1.08 -3.24
C ASN A 28 1.30 -0.71 -2.00
N VAL A 29 0.92 -1.72 -1.19
CA VAL A 29 0.26 -1.50 0.10
C VAL A 29 1.16 -0.68 1.04
N LEU A 30 2.43 -1.08 1.17
CA LEU A 30 3.38 -0.42 2.06
C LEU A 30 3.61 1.05 1.66
N ASN A 31 3.78 1.31 0.36
CA ASN A 31 3.93 2.66 -0.17
C ASN A 31 2.67 3.51 0.06
N ALA A 32 1.49 2.93 -0.07
CA ALA A 32 0.24 3.63 0.24
C ALA A 32 0.15 4.00 1.73
N ILE A 33 0.50 3.09 2.64
CA ILE A 33 0.50 3.35 4.10
C ILE A 33 1.48 4.48 4.45
N LEU A 34 2.70 4.44 3.91
CA LEU A 34 3.72 5.46 4.17
C LEU A 34 3.31 6.83 3.64
N HIS A 35 2.73 6.87 2.45
CA HIS A 35 2.19 8.11 1.89
C HIS A 35 1.13 8.72 2.81
N VAL A 36 0.24 7.91 3.37
CA VAL A 36 -0.80 8.43 4.27
C VAL A 36 -0.22 8.87 5.62
N ALA A 37 0.75 8.14 6.16
CA ALA A 37 1.46 8.52 7.38
C ALA A 37 2.14 9.90 7.24
N GLU A 38 2.77 10.15 6.09
CA GLU A 38 3.43 11.43 5.79
C GLU A 38 2.43 12.58 5.59
N ASN A 39 1.29 12.30 4.93
CA ASN A 39 0.24 13.30 4.66
C ASN A 39 -0.73 13.53 5.84
N ARG A 40 -0.29 13.26 7.08
CA ARG A 40 -1.08 13.43 8.32
C ARG A 40 -2.45 12.75 8.27
N PHE A 41 -2.50 11.49 7.82
CA PHE A 41 -3.75 10.70 7.83
C PHE A 41 -4.85 11.30 6.92
N ARG A 42 -4.48 11.97 5.83
CA ARG A 42 -5.43 12.43 4.79
C ARG A 42 -5.71 11.32 3.77
N TRP A 43 -6.44 10.30 4.19
CA TRP A 43 -6.78 9.10 3.41
C TRP A 43 -7.63 9.34 2.14
N ARG A 44 -8.19 10.54 1.98
CA ARG A 44 -9.04 10.88 0.82
C ARG A 44 -8.24 11.33 -0.41
N VAL A 45 -6.93 11.46 -0.30
CA VAL A 45 -6.07 11.88 -1.41
C VAL A 45 -5.05 10.76 -1.66
N PRO A 46 -5.35 9.81 -2.57
CA PRO A 46 -4.37 8.80 -2.95
C PRO A 46 -3.19 9.45 -3.69
N PRO A 47 -1.99 8.85 -3.60
CA PRO A 47 -0.84 9.27 -4.40
C PRO A 47 -1.17 9.20 -5.89
N ILE A 48 -0.58 10.08 -6.70
CA ILE A 48 -0.85 10.17 -8.14
C ILE A 48 -0.57 8.83 -8.86
N CYS A 49 0.39 8.05 -8.39
CA CYS A 49 0.73 6.72 -8.89
C CYS A 49 -0.41 5.68 -8.73
N PHE A 50 -1.37 5.93 -7.83
CA PHE A 50 -2.51 5.05 -7.56
C PHE A 50 -3.82 5.56 -8.18
N ARG A 51 -3.79 6.68 -8.91
CA ARG A 51 -4.98 7.37 -9.44
C ARG A 51 -5.70 6.62 -10.57
N HIS A 52 -5.08 5.56 -11.12
CA HIS A 52 -5.67 4.74 -12.19
C HIS A 52 -6.40 3.49 -11.68
N SER A 53 -6.24 3.16 -10.41
CA SER A 53 -6.76 1.92 -9.81
C SER A 53 -7.72 2.29 -8.68
N SER A 54 -8.99 2.36 -9.02
CA SER A 54 -10.13 2.58 -8.12
C SER A 54 -10.33 1.40 -7.14
N TRP A 55 -9.33 0.97 -6.36
CA TRP A 55 -9.44 -0.28 -5.60
C TRP A 55 -8.86 -0.20 -4.18
N ASP A 56 -9.70 -0.61 -3.22
CA ASP A 56 -9.40 -1.22 -1.92
C ASP A 56 -8.87 -0.42 -0.73
N LEU A 57 -8.53 0.87 -0.84
CA LEU A 57 -8.21 1.66 0.38
C LEU A 57 -9.41 1.73 1.35
N TYR A 58 -10.64 1.68 0.86
CA TYR A 58 -11.85 1.65 1.70
C TYR A 58 -12.04 0.35 2.48
N ARG A 59 -11.37 -0.76 2.11
CA ARG A 59 -11.54 -2.07 2.74
C ARG A 59 -10.66 -2.28 3.98
N LEU A 60 -9.53 -1.56 4.04
CA LEU A 60 -8.66 -1.49 5.22
C LEU A 60 -9.35 -0.84 6.43
N TYR A 61 -10.47 -0.13 6.23
CA TYR A 61 -11.26 0.50 7.30
C TYR A 61 -12.23 -0.44 8.04
N ARG A 62 -12.34 -1.70 7.63
CA ARG A 62 -13.31 -2.66 8.19
C ARG A 62 -12.65 -3.79 9.00
N TRP A 63 -11.52 -3.48 9.63
CA TRP A 63 -10.88 -4.27 10.68
C TRP A 63 -10.46 -3.36 11.82
#